data_AF-A0A0N0PBC3-F1
#
_entry.id   AF-A0A0N0PBC3-F1
#
_cell.length_a   1.000
_cell.length_b   1.000
_cell.length_c   1.000
_cell.angle_alpha   90.00
_cell.angle_beta   90.00
_cell.angle_gamma   90.00
#
_symmetry.space_group_name_H-M   'P 1'
#
loop_
_entity.id
_entity.type
_entity.pdbx_description
1 polymer ?
#
loop_
_entity_poly.entity_id
_entity_poly.type
_entity_poly.pdbx_seq_one_letter_code
_entity_poly.pdbx_strand_id
1 'polypeptide(L)' 'MVLEWQPRTGRRSVGRPSARWTDDLVKVARVSWMRVAQDRSSWRSLGEAYAQQWAL' A
#
# COMPACT_ATOMS: atom_id res chain seq x y z
N MET A 1 16.19 -2.46 -10.73
CA MET A 1 15.66 -1.68 -9.58
C MET A 1 14.71 -0.65 -10.15
N VAL A 2 13.44 -1.01 -10.29
CA VAL A 2 12.44 -0.12 -10.89
C VAL A 2 11.71 0.58 -9.75
N LEU A 3 11.97 1.88 -9.56
CA LEU A 3 11.08 2.80 -8.85
C LEU A 3 9.91 3.12 -9.80
N GLU A 4 8.96 2.19 -9.93
CA GLU A 4 7.79 2.47 -10.78
C GLU A 4 6.91 3.49 -10.07
N TRP A 5 6.94 4.74 -10.57
CA TRP A 5 6.03 5.78 -10.13
C TRP A 5 4.64 5.50 -10.71
N GLN A 6 3.68 5.20 -9.83
CA GLN A 6 2.29 4.96 -10.25
C GLN A 6 1.63 6.28 -10.70
N PRO A 7 1.01 6.32 -11.89
CA PRO A 7 0.24 7.47 -12.32
C PRO A 7 -1.03 7.57 -11.47
N ARG A 8 -1.15 8.64 -10.67
CA ARG A 8 -2.32 8.93 -9.85
C ARG A 8 -3.49 9.33 -10.74
N THR A 9 -4.27 8.35 -11.20
CA THR A 9 -5.51 8.57 -11.95
C THR A 9 -6.53 9.29 -11.05
N GLY A 10 -6.75 10.58 -11.34
CA GLY A 10 -7.82 11.39 -10.73
C GLY A 10 -7.38 12.81 -10.36
N ARG A 11 -8.10 13.82 -10.89
CA ARG A 11 -8.03 15.21 -10.40
C ARG A 11 -8.55 15.24 -8.95
N ARG A 12 -7.71 15.64 -8.00
CA ARG A 12 -8.05 15.68 -6.55
C ARG A 12 -8.58 17.06 -6.15
N SER A 13 -9.50 17.09 -5.19
CA SER A 13 -9.94 18.31 -4.51
C SER A 13 -8.83 18.89 -3.62
N VAL A 14 -8.70 20.22 -3.60
CA VAL A 14 -7.72 20.95 -2.78
C VAL A 14 -8.11 20.80 -1.30
N GLY A 15 -7.22 20.27 -0.45
CA GLY A 15 -7.39 20.27 1.02
C GLY A 15 -7.05 18.97 1.75
N ARG A 16 -7.06 17.80 1.07
CA ARG A 16 -6.63 16.53 1.68
C ARG A 16 -5.31 16.07 1.08
N PRO A 17 -4.26 15.82 1.88
CA PRO A 17 -3.00 15.28 1.39
C PRO A 17 -3.27 14.01 0.57
N SER A 18 -2.50 13.86 -0.50
CA SER A 18 -2.65 12.69 -1.35
C SER A 18 -2.42 11.43 -0.52
N ALA A 19 -3.37 10.49 -0.51
CA ALA A 19 -3.27 9.15 0.10
C ALA A 19 -1.80 8.73 0.23
N ARG A 20 -1.38 8.59 1.49
CA ARG A 20 -0.02 8.26 1.89
C ARG A 20 0.13 6.75 1.72
N TRP A 21 1.36 6.28 1.53
CA TRP A 21 1.70 4.85 1.57
C TRP A 21 1.06 4.12 2.78
N THR A 22 0.96 4.79 3.92
CA THR A 22 0.30 4.26 5.12
C THR A 22 -1.20 4.01 4.92
N ASP A 23 -1.91 4.83 4.14
CA ASP A 23 -3.33 4.62 3.85
C ASP A 23 -3.54 3.33 3.05
N ASP A 24 -2.64 3.03 2.10
CA ASP A 24 -2.68 1.80 1.32
C ASP A 24 -2.37 0.57 2.19
N LEU A 25 -1.39 0.68 3.09
CA LEU A 25 -1.09 -0.37 4.07
C LEU A 25 -2.27 -0.61 5.03
N VAL A 26 -2.92 0.44 5.53
CA VAL A 26 -4.11 0.33 6.38
C VAL A 26 -5.27 -0.26 5.59
N LYS A 27 -5.40 0.00 4.30
CA LYS A 27 -6.44 -0.62 3.45
C LYS A 27 -6.23 -2.12 3.32
N VAL A 28 -4.99 -2.57 3.11
CA VAL A 28 -4.65 -3.98 2.86
C VAL A 28 -4.61 -4.79 4.16
N ALA A 29 -3.91 -4.28 5.18
CA ALA A 29 -3.64 -4.98 6.44
C ALA A 29 -4.57 -4.56 7.60
N ARG A 30 -5.49 -3.62 7.34
CA ARG A 30 -6.46 -3.07 8.31
C ARG A 30 -5.77 -2.55 9.58
N VAL A 31 -6.49 -2.54 10.70
CA VAL A 31 -6.00 -2.07 12.01
C VAL A 31 -4.82 -2.91 12.52
N SER A 32 -4.64 -4.13 12.01
CA SER A 32 -3.58 -5.06 12.40
C SER A 32 -2.24 -4.84 11.71
N TRP A 33 -2.10 -3.85 10.82
CA TRP A 33 -0.88 -3.66 10.02
C TRP A 33 0.40 -3.58 10.86
N MET A 34 0.35 -2.95 12.04
CA MET A 34 1.51 -2.86 12.95
C MET A 34 1.91 -4.21 13.55
N ARG A 35 0.96 -5.13 13.76
CA ARG A 35 1.23 -6.48 14.27
C ARG A 35 1.72 -7.38 13.14
N VAL A 36 1.11 -7.28 11.97
CA VAL A 36 1.51 -8.04 10.77
C VAL A 36 2.92 -7.64 10.31
N ALA A 37 3.29 -6.37 10.44
CA ALA A 37 4.63 -5.88 10.09
C ALA A 37 5.74 -6.36 11.05
N GLN A 38 5.40 -6.80 12.26
CA GLN A 38 6.37 -7.38 13.19
C GLN A 38 6.75 -8.81 12.79
N ASP A 39 5.83 -9.54 12.17
CA ASP A 39 6.07 -10.89 11.67
C ASP A 39 6.60 -10.84 10.23
N ARG A 40 7.88 -11.19 10.03
CA ARG A 40 8.51 -11.09 8.70
C ARG A 40 7.86 -11.98 7.64
N SER A 41 7.38 -13.16 8.02
CA SER A 41 6.68 -14.07 7.10
C SER A 41 5.37 -13.44 6.61
N SER A 42 4.57 -12.93 7.53
CA SER A 42 3.27 -12.32 7.26
C SER A 42 3.43 -11.02 6.47
N TRP A 43 4.46 -10.22 6.79
CA TRP A 43 4.79 -9.02 6.04
C TRP A 43 5.16 -9.31 4.58
N ARG A 44 5.94 -10.39 4.36
CA ARG A 44 6.33 -10.82 3.01
C ARG A 44 5.12 -11.27 2.19
N SER A 45 4.27 -12.12 2.75
CA SER A 45 3.05 -12.58 2.06
C SER A 45 2.09 -11.43 1.74
N LEU A 46 1.98 -10.44 2.63
CA LEU A 46 1.14 -9.26 2.41
C LEU A 46 1.69 -8.36 1.29
N GLY A 47 3.01 -8.19 1.24
CA GLY A 47 3.69 -7.49 0.15
C GLY A 47 3.54 -8.19 -1.21
N GLU A 48 3.64 -9.52 -1.24
CA GLU A 48 3.42 -10.33 -2.44
C GLU A 48 1.96 -10.22 -2.93
N ALA A 49 0.98 -10.35 -2.03
CA ALA A 49 -0.44 -10.17 -2.36
C ALA A 49 -0.75 -8.75 -2.85
N TYR A 50 -0.11 -7.73 -2.26
CA TYR A 50 -0.22 -6.34 -2.73
C TYR A 50 0.36 -6.18 -4.13
N ALA A 51 1.58 -6.67 -4.39
CA ALA A 51 2.20 -6.60 -5.72
C ALA A 51 1.37 -7.33 -6.78
N GLN A 52 0.78 -8.48 -6.46
CA GLN A 52 -0.12 -9.23 -7.35
C GLN A 52 -1.39 -8.45 -7.71
N GLN A 53 -1.94 -7.65 -6.78
CA GLN A 53 -3.10 -6.79 -7.05
C GLN A 53 -2.79 -5.70 -8.10
N TRP A 54 -1.53 -5.32 -8.25
CA TRP A 54 -1.07 -4.26 -9.15
C TRP A 54 -0.30 -4.78 -10.39
N ALA A 55 -0.14 -6.10 -10.52
CA ALA A 55 0.57 -6.73 -11.64
C ALA A 55 -0.34 -7.01 -12.85
N LEU A 56 -1.45 -6.26 -13.01
CA LEU A 56 -2.34 -6.30 -14.17
C LEU A 56 -1.96 -5.26 -15.22
#